data_AF-A0A929M777-F1
#
_entry.id   AF-A0A929M777-F1
#
_cell.length_a   1.000
_cell.length_b   1.000
_cell.length_c   1.000
_cell.angle_alpha   90.00
_cell.angle_beta   90.00
_cell.angle_gamma   90.00
#
_symmetry.space_group_name_H-M   'P 1'
#
loop_
_entity.id
_entity.type
_entity.pdbx_description
1 polymer ?
#
loop_
_entity_poly.entity_id
_entity_poly.type
_entity_poly.pdbx_seq_one_letter_code
_entity_poly.pdbx_strand_id
1 'polypeptide(L)'
;MEIKSEKEDFEKLFADMSKGYMAAKAEADRQRAMGKHDYNIFTLFHDFSDEVNLHSNFIASLLDPNGDHYKSDLFLKLFLEMCGIDDFSIDTSTATVFKEFKHIDIYISDGKKHIILENKVYAKDQPTQIARYIETIKGKGAKKAKDEDIYV
;
A
#
# COMPACT_ATOMS: atom_id res chain seq x y z
N MET A 1 62.34 -7.27 25.79
CA MET A 1 61.43 -7.27 24.62
C MET A 1 60.04 -7.40 25.20
N GLU A 2 59.39 -6.27 25.46
CA GLU A 2 58.13 -6.23 26.20
C GLU A 2 57.01 -6.78 25.32
N ILE A 3 56.40 -7.87 25.77
CA ILE A 3 55.12 -8.35 25.27
C ILE A 3 54.05 -7.40 25.85
N LYS A 4 53.95 -6.18 25.29
CA LYS A 4 52.70 -5.40 25.31
C LYS A 4 51.84 -6.00 24.18
N SER A 5 51.45 -7.26 24.34
CA SER A 5 50.20 -7.71 24.96
C SER A 5 49.06 -7.41 24.00
N GLU A 6 48.86 -8.32 23.04
CA GLU A 6 47.75 -8.35 22.07
C GLU A 6 46.40 -7.96 22.70
N LYS A 7 46.23 -8.19 24.01
CA LYS A 7 45.11 -7.74 24.82
C LYS A 7 44.83 -6.23 24.78
N GLU A 8 45.86 -5.37 24.83
CA GLU A 8 45.69 -3.91 24.75
C GLU A 8 45.21 -3.47 23.36
N ASP A 9 45.70 -4.14 22.32
CA ASP A 9 45.26 -3.91 20.93
C ASP A 9 43.81 -4.39 20.71
N PHE A 10 43.42 -5.52 21.29
CA PHE A 10 42.03 -5.99 21.28
C PHE A 10 41.10 -5.04 22.04
N GLU A 11 41.48 -4.57 23.23
CA GLU A 11 40.69 -3.62 24.01
C GLU A 11 40.48 -2.30 23.24
N LYS A 12 41.52 -1.81 22.57
CA LYS A 12 41.42 -0.63 21.70
C LYS A 12 40.50 -0.87 20.51
N LEU A 13 40.61 -2.01 19.83
CA LEU A 13 39.72 -2.37 18.73
C LEU A 13 38.25 -2.44 19.19
N PHE A 14 37.98 -3.05 20.34
CA PHE A 14 36.63 -3.11 20.90
C PHE A 14 36.08 -1.72 21.26
N ALA A 15 36.93 -0.82 21.78
CA ALA A 15 36.55 0.55 22.07
C ALA A 15 36.20 1.32 20.79
N ASP A 16 37.00 1.18 19.73
CA ASP A 16 36.76 1.83 18.44
C ASP A 16 35.51 1.29 17.75
N MET A 17 35.29 -0.04 17.77
CA MET A 17 34.06 -0.65 17.26
C MET A 17 32.82 -0.19 18.05
N SER A 18 32.91 -0.14 19.38
CA SER A 18 31.81 0.33 20.23
C SER A 18 31.47 1.77 19.93
N LYS A 19 32.48 2.62 19.75
CA LYS A 19 32.31 4.03 19.38
C LYS A 19 31.65 4.17 18.00
N GLY A 20 32.10 3.40 17.01
CA GLY A 20 31.50 3.37 15.67
C GLY A 20 30.04 2.90 15.69
N TYR A 21 29.75 1.84 16.43
CA TYR A 21 28.39 1.33 16.62
C TYR A 21 27.48 2.37 17.27
N MET A 22 27.93 3.04 18.33
CA MET A 22 27.14 4.07 19.01
C MET A 22 26.85 5.27 18.11
N ALA A 23 27.83 5.68 17.29
CA ALA A 23 27.62 6.74 16.29
C ALA A 23 26.60 6.32 15.22
N ALA A 24 26.71 5.10 14.68
CA ALA A 24 25.77 4.56 13.70
C ALA A 24 24.35 4.42 14.29
N LYS A 25 24.25 3.98 15.54
CA LYS A 25 22.96 3.88 16.26
C LYS A 25 22.34 5.25 16.47
N ALA A 26 23.11 6.24 16.93
CA ALA A 26 22.62 7.61 17.12
C ALA A 26 22.14 8.24 15.81
N GLU A 27 22.84 7.98 14.71
CA GLU A 27 22.42 8.43 13.38
C GLU A 27 21.14 7.73 12.92
N ALA A 28 21.06 6.41 13.06
CA ALA A 28 19.84 5.66 12.76
C ALA A 28 18.64 6.16 13.58
N ASP A 29 18.82 6.41 14.88
CA ASP A 29 17.76 6.93 15.76
C ASP A 29 17.33 8.35 15.36
N ARG A 30 18.25 9.20 14.89
CA ARG A 30 17.91 10.51 14.29
C ARG A 30 17.08 10.35 13.02
N GLN A 31 17.50 9.48 12.10
CA GLN A 31 16.75 9.25 10.86
C GLN A 31 15.34 8.72 11.16
N ARG A 32 15.19 7.80 12.13
CA ARG A 32 13.89 7.34 12.62
C ARG A 32 13.05 8.49 13.17
N ALA A 33 13.60 9.32 14.05
CA ALA A 33 12.87 10.47 14.61
C ALA A 33 12.44 11.50 13.54
N MET A 34 13.14 11.56 12.40
CA MET A 34 12.79 12.39 11.24
C MET A 34 11.78 11.71 10.28
N GLY A 35 11.25 10.55 10.62
CA GLY A 35 10.27 9.81 9.82
C GLY A 35 10.87 8.86 8.77
N LYS A 36 12.19 8.70 8.73
CA LYS A 36 12.86 7.70 7.87
C LYS A 36 13.00 6.38 8.62
N HIS A 37 11.86 5.73 8.83
CA HIS A 37 11.74 4.43 9.47
C HIS A 37 10.68 3.58 8.78
N ASP A 38 10.76 2.27 8.99
CA ASP A 38 9.82 1.26 8.53
C ASP A 38 8.64 1.05 9.47
N TYR A 39 8.45 1.94 10.47
CA TYR A 39 7.31 1.86 11.37
C TYR A 39 6.00 1.94 10.59
N ASN A 40 5.21 0.88 10.69
CA ASN A 40 3.90 0.74 10.10
C ASN A 40 2.90 0.42 11.21
N ILE A 41 2.00 1.36 11.51
CA ILE A 41 0.99 1.20 12.57
C ILE A 41 0.10 -0.04 12.37
N PHE A 42 -0.04 -0.52 11.12
CA PHE A 42 -0.86 -1.68 10.80
C PHE A 42 -0.25 -3.01 11.27
N THR A 43 1.07 -3.08 11.48
CA THR A 43 1.71 -4.29 12.03
C THR A 43 1.37 -4.54 13.51
N LEU A 44 0.64 -3.62 14.15
CA LEU A 44 0.08 -3.82 15.48
C LEU A 44 -1.17 -4.72 15.47
N PHE A 45 -1.86 -4.81 14.32
CA PHE A 45 -3.17 -5.46 14.21
C PHE A 45 -3.12 -6.74 13.37
N HIS A 46 -2.25 -6.81 12.37
CA HIS A 46 -2.09 -7.99 11.51
C HIS A 46 -0.62 -8.23 11.15
N ASP A 47 -0.29 -9.49 10.79
CA ASP A 47 0.99 -9.81 10.18
C ASP A 47 1.16 -9.05 8.87
N PHE A 48 2.37 -8.56 8.58
CA PHE A 48 2.65 -7.80 7.36
C PHE A 48 2.31 -8.59 6.09
N SER A 49 2.39 -9.93 6.15
CA SER A 49 2.06 -10.81 5.02
C SER A 49 0.56 -10.99 4.77
N ASP A 50 -0.32 -10.47 5.63
CA ASP A 50 -1.77 -10.51 5.44
C ASP A 50 -2.21 -9.37 4.50
N GLU A 51 -1.68 -9.39 3.27
CA GLU A 51 -1.81 -8.31 2.28
C GLU A 51 -3.28 -7.95 1.99
N VAL A 52 -4.12 -8.99 1.86
CA VAL A 52 -5.54 -8.87 1.48
C VAL A 52 -6.35 -8.24 2.60
N ASN A 53 -6.19 -8.70 3.84
CA ASN A 53 -6.99 -8.16 4.95
C ASN A 53 -6.41 -6.84 5.50
N LEU A 54 -5.11 -6.60 5.39
CA LEU A 54 -4.54 -5.37 5.95
C LEU A 54 -4.72 -4.19 5.00
N HIS A 55 -4.18 -4.30 3.78
CA HIS A 55 -4.09 -3.18 2.86
C HIS A 55 -5.44 -2.88 2.22
N SER A 56 -6.16 -3.90 1.76
CA SER A 56 -7.46 -3.67 1.11
C SER A 56 -8.49 -3.12 2.09
N ASN A 57 -8.48 -3.53 3.36
CA ASN A 57 -9.36 -2.94 4.38
C ASN A 57 -9.07 -1.45 4.60
N PHE A 58 -7.80 -1.09 4.78
CA PHE A 58 -7.42 0.29 5.03
C PHE A 58 -7.69 1.18 3.81
N ILE A 59 -7.24 0.78 2.63
CA ILE A 59 -7.41 1.54 1.39
C ILE A 59 -8.91 1.68 1.08
N ALA A 60 -9.68 0.58 1.08
CA ALA A 60 -11.11 0.67 0.81
C ALA A 60 -11.84 1.55 1.83
N SER A 61 -11.47 1.47 3.11
CA SER A 61 -12.05 2.32 4.15
C SER A 61 -11.75 3.80 3.95
N LEU A 62 -10.64 4.18 3.33
CA LEU A 62 -10.36 5.58 3.00
C LEU A 62 -11.05 6.01 1.71
N LEU A 63 -11.11 5.13 0.71
CA LEU A 63 -11.63 5.47 -0.61
C LEU A 63 -13.15 5.46 -0.69
N ASP A 64 -13.87 4.83 0.25
CA ASP A 64 -15.32 4.76 0.25
C ASP A 64 -15.95 6.12 0.59
N PRO A 65 -16.65 6.80 -0.35
CA PRO A 65 -17.31 8.08 -0.06
C PRO A 65 -18.34 7.99 1.08
N ASN A 66 -18.86 6.79 1.36
CA ASN A 66 -19.81 6.50 2.42
C ASN A 66 -19.16 5.93 3.69
N GLY A 67 -17.82 5.91 3.75
CA GLY A 67 -17.06 5.37 4.85
C GLY A 67 -17.08 6.23 6.13
N ASP A 68 -16.76 5.58 7.26
CA ASP A 68 -16.78 6.18 8.61
C ASP A 68 -15.65 7.22 8.85
N HIS A 69 -14.90 7.61 7.83
CA HIS A 69 -13.97 8.74 7.92
C HIS A 69 -14.67 10.09 7.76
N TYR A 70 -15.94 10.13 7.33
CA TYR A 70 -16.78 11.33 7.23
C TYR A 70 -16.16 12.46 6.38
N LYS A 71 -15.36 12.09 5.37
CA LYS A 71 -14.78 13.06 4.42
C LYS A 71 -15.45 13.04 3.06
N SER A 72 -16.63 12.40 2.94
CA SER A 72 -17.32 12.20 1.67
C SER A 72 -16.32 11.66 0.63
N ASP A 73 -16.36 12.16 -0.59
CA ASP A 73 -15.51 11.69 -1.69
C ASP A 73 -14.10 12.31 -1.74
N LEU A 74 -13.68 13.05 -0.71
CA LEU A 74 -12.40 13.77 -0.70
C LEU A 74 -11.19 12.84 -0.95
N PHE A 75 -11.12 11.73 -0.21
CA PHE A 75 -9.99 10.81 -0.33
C PHE A 75 -9.97 10.09 -1.66
N LEU A 76 -11.14 9.71 -2.18
CA LEU A 76 -11.24 9.14 -3.53
C LEU A 76 -10.75 10.14 -4.58
N LYS A 77 -11.20 11.41 -4.54
CA LYS A 77 -10.72 12.47 -5.44
C LYS A 77 -9.20 12.64 -5.41
N LEU A 78 -8.62 12.76 -4.21
CA LEU A 78 -7.18 12.91 -4.04
C LEU A 78 -6.41 11.68 -4.54
N PHE A 79 -6.97 10.48 -4.35
CA PHE A 79 -6.38 9.26 -4.88
C PHE A 79 -6.38 9.24 -6.41
N LEU A 80 -7.50 9.59 -7.05
CA LEU A 80 -7.59 9.67 -8.52
C LEU A 80 -6.62 10.71 -9.10
N GLU A 81 -6.54 11.89 -8.48
CA GLU A 81 -5.59 12.94 -8.86
C GLU A 81 -4.14 12.44 -8.72
N MET A 82 -3.82 11.76 -7.60
CA MET A 82 -2.48 11.26 -7.36
C MET A 82 -2.06 10.17 -8.36
N CYS A 83 -3.00 9.34 -8.79
CA CYS A 83 -2.78 8.35 -9.83
C CYS A 83 -2.76 8.94 -11.25
N GLY A 84 -3.13 10.22 -11.42
CA GLY A 84 -3.26 10.87 -12.73
C GLY A 84 -4.39 10.30 -13.57
N ILE A 85 -5.51 9.95 -12.92
CA ILE A 85 -6.72 9.35 -13.55
C ILE A 85 -7.98 10.19 -13.31
N ASP A 86 -7.79 11.46 -12.97
CA ASP A 86 -8.85 12.44 -12.73
C ASP A 86 -9.71 12.71 -13.99
N ASP A 87 -9.18 12.45 -15.18
CA ASP A 87 -9.88 12.56 -16.46
C ASP A 87 -10.83 11.37 -16.76
N PHE A 88 -10.74 10.27 -16.00
CA PHE A 88 -11.57 9.07 -16.17
C PHE A 88 -13.08 9.32 -15.97
N SER A 89 -13.43 10.48 -15.42
CA SER A 89 -14.81 10.99 -15.34
C SER A 89 -15.76 10.08 -14.55
N ILE A 90 -15.25 9.39 -13.53
CA ILE A 90 -16.06 8.69 -12.53
C ILE A 90 -16.74 9.71 -11.60
N ASP A 91 -18.02 9.50 -11.30
CA ASP A 91 -18.73 10.31 -10.30
C ASP A 91 -18.38 9.80 -8.89
N THR A 92 -17.38 10.42 -8.29
CA THR A 92 -16.90 10.06 -6.94
C THR A 92 -17.95 10.27 -5.85
N SER A 93 -18.96 11.13 -6.08
CA SER A 93 -20.00 11.41 -5.08
C SER A 93 -21.02 10.28 -4.95
N THR A 94 -21.15 9.44 -5.98
CA THR A 94 -22.07 8.30 -6.03
C THR A 94 -21.34 6.95 -6.11
N ALA A 95 -20.01 6.97 -6.11
CA ALA A 95 -19.20 5.77 -6.15
C ALA A 95 -19.39 4.90 -4.90
N THR A 96 -19.43 3.58 -5.10
CA THR A 96 -19.34 2.58 -4.03
C THR A 96 -18.03 1.81 -4.15
N VAL A 97 -17.43 1.50 -3.00
CA VAL A 97 -16.21 0.71 -2.90
C VAL A 97 -16.55 -0.67 -2.33
N PHE A 98 -16.11 -1.72 -3.03
CA PHE A 98 -16.31 -3.11 -2.64
C PHE A 98 -14.95 -3.77 -2.42
N LYS A 99 -14.87 -4.63 -1.40
CA LYS A 99 -13.73 -5.51 -1.17
C LYS A 99 -14.06 -6.92 -1.65
N GLU A 100 -13.06 -7.62 -2.18
CA GLU A 100 -13.16 -9.02 -2.63
C GLU A 100 -14.29 -9.28 -3.63
N PHE A 101 -14.73 -8.25 -4.36
CA PHE A 101 -15.83 -8.38 -5.31
C PHE A 101 -15.41 -9.27 -6.47
N LYS A 102 -15.94 -10.50 -6.49
CA LYS A 102 -15.61 -11.50 -7.51
C LYS A 102 -14.09 -11.71 -7.66
N HIS A 103 -13.39 -11.78 -6.52
CA HIS A 103 -11.94 -11.95 -6.39
C HIS A 103 -11.08 -10.72 -6.72
N ILE A 104 -11.68 -9.55 -6.94
CA ILE A 104 -10.95 -8.28 -7.05
C ILE A 104 -10.69 -7.73 -5.64
N ASP A 105 -9.44 -7.37 -5.32
CA ASP A 105 -9.08 -6.85 -3.99
C ASP A 105 -9.92 -5.63 -3.59
N ILE A 106 -9.94 -4.60 -4.44
CA ILE A 106 -10.79 -3.41 -4.28
C ILE A 106 -11.43 -3.04 -5.63
N TYR A 107 -12.74 -2.88 -5.63
CA TYR A 107 -13.52 -2.51 -6.80
C TYR A 107 -14.32 -1.23 -6.50
N ILE A 108 -14.15 -0.20 -7.33
CA ILE A 108 -14.80 1.11 -7.18
C ILE A 108 -15.69 1.34 -8.39
N SER A 109 -16.93 1.77 -8.18
CA SER A 109 -17.86 2.00 -9.28
C SER A 109 -18.97 2.98 -8.93
N ASP A 110 -19.26 3.92 -9.84
CA ASP A 110 -20.47 4.77 -9.82
C ASP A 110 -21.65 4.14 -10.58
N GLY A 111 -21.47 2.91 -11.08
CA GLY A 111 -22.43 2.16 -11.89
C GLY A 111 -22.29 2.37 -13.39
N LYS A 112 -21.42 3.29 -13.83
CA LYS A 112 -21.04 3.54 -15.23
C LYS A 112 -19.56 3.30 -15.45
N LYS A 113 -18.72 3.86 -14.60
CA LYS A 113 -17.26 3.75 -14.59
C LYS A 113 -16.83 2.77 -13.51
N HIS A 114 -15.75 2.06 -13.80
CA HIS A 114 -15.27 0.94 -13.02
C HIS A 114 -13.77 1.07 -12.82
N ILE A 115 -13.31 1.06 -11.58
CA ILE A 115 -11.89 1.04 -11.23
C ILE A 115 -11.62 -0.24 -10.46
N ILE A 116 -10.60 -0.98 -10.91
CA ILE A 116 -10.14 -2.22 -10.31
C ILE A 116 -8.78 -1.93 -9.68
N LEU A 117 -8.62 -2.16 -8.39
CA LEU A 117 -7.32 -2.09 -7.72
C LEU A 117 -6.97 -3.48 -7.21
N GLU A 118 -5.80 -3.98 -7.62
CA GLU A 118 -5.22 -5.23 -7.17
C GLU A 118 -3.94 -4.93 -6.38
N ASN A 119 -3.95 -5.21 -5.08
CA ASN A 119 -2.81 -4.95 -4.22
C ASN A 119 -1.80 -6.09 -4.41
N LYS A 120 -0.54 -5.75 -4.71
CA LYS A 120 0.56 -6.70 -4.88
C LYS A 120 1.82 -6.15 -4.22
N VAL A 121 2.15 -6.64 -3.03
CA VAL A 121 3.37 -6.19 -2.32
C VAL A 121 4.52 -7.18 -2.56
N TYR A 122 4.25 -8.49 -2.46
CA TYR A 122 5.27 -9.53 -2.66
C TYR A 122 4.90 -10.59 -3.70
N ALA A 123 3.64 -10.65 -4.12
CA ALA A 123 3.16 -11.65 -5.06
C ALA A 123 3.45 -11.26 -6.52
N LYS A 124 3.74 -12.26 -7.35
CA LYS A 124 3.79 -12.10 -8.80
C LYS A 124 2.37 -12.05 -9.37
N ASP A 125 2.19 -11.31 -10.46
CA ASP A 125 0.93 -11.27 -11.19
C ASP A 125 0.52 -12.65 -11.64
N GLN A 126 -0.75 -12.99 -11.40
CA GLN A 126 -1.30 -14.21 -11.95
C GLN A 126 -1.54 -14.04 -13.45
N PRO A 127 -1.21 -15.04 -14.28
CA PRO A 127 -1.52 -15.00 -15.70
C PRO A 127 -3.01 -14.71 -15.91
N THR A 128 -3.30 -13.81 -16.85
CA THR A 128 -4.65 -13.39 -17.29
C THR A 128 -5.58 -12.83 -16.21
N GLN A 129 -5.07 -12.47 -15.02
CA GLN A 129 -5.88 -11.97 -13.91
C GLN A 129 -6.73 -10.75 -14.28
N ILE A 130 -6.08 -9.73 -14.84
CA ILE A 130 -6.76 -8.50 -15.26
C ILE A 130 -7.83 -8.77 -16.33
N ALA A 131 -7.53 -9.63 -17.30
CA ALA A 131 -8.49 -10.01 -18.34
C ALA A 131 -9.75 -10.65 -17.74
N ARG A 132 -9.60 -11.54 -16.75
CA ARG A 132 -10.74 -12.14 -16.04
C ARG A 132 -11.58 -11.10 -15.30
N TYR A 133 -10.95 -10.10 -14.67
CA TYR A 133 -11.66 -9.03 -13.99
C TYR A 133 -12.45 -8.16 -14.97
N ILE A 134 -11.84 -7.76 -16.08
CA ILE A 134 -12.51 -7.00 -17.14
C ILE A 134 -13.72 -7.77 -17.68
N GLU A 135 -13.58 -9.06 -18.01
CA GLU A 135 -14.70 -9.89 -18.46
C GLU A 135 -15.82 -9.97 -17.41
N THR A 136 -15.42 -10.07 -16.14
CA THR A 136 -16.31 -10.17 -14.99
C THR A 136 -17.15 -8.90 -14.77
N ILE A 137 -16.55 -7.72 -14.99
CA ILE A 137 -17.23 -6.42 -14.91
C ILE A 137 -18.11 -6.18 -16.15
N LYS A 138 -17.61 -6.49 -17.35
CA LYS A 138 -18.40 -6.36 -18.59
C LYS A 138 -19.68 -7.19 -18.57
N GLY A 139 -19.67 -8.34 -17.89
CA GLY A 139 -20.83 -9.19 -17.67
C GLY A 139 -21.48 -9.76 -18.95
N LYS A 140 -22.53 -10.57 -18.76
CA LYS A 140 -23.43 -11.06 -19.83
C LYS A 140 -24.81 -10.44 -19.64
N GLY A 141 -25.13 -9.33 -20.33
CA GLY A 141 -26.42 -8.62 -20.22
C GLY A 141 -26.53 -7.38 -21.13
N ALA A 142 -27.63 -6.62 -21.02
CA ALA A 142 -27.99 -5.50 -21.91
C ALA A 142 -27.35 -4.13 -21.56
N LYS A 143 -26.72 -4.00 -20.40
CA LYS A 143 -25.88 -2.85 -20.01
C LYS A 143 -24.47 -3.35 -19.75
N LYS A 144 -23.68 -3.50 -20.81
CA LYS A 144 -22.27 -3.91 -20.69
C LYS A 144 -21.41 -2.66 -20.55
N ALA A 145 -20.50 -2.68 -19.57
CA ALA A 145 -19.38 -1.75 -19.56
C ALA A 145 -18.56 -1.92 -20.84
N LYS A 146 -18.06 -0.82 -21.40
CA LYS A 146 -17.10 -0.85 -22.49
C LYS A 146 -15.68 -0.82 -21.92
N ASP A 147 -14.68 -1.02 -22.78
CA ASP A 147 -13.27 -0.88 -22.38
C ASP A 147 -12.96 0.53 -21.87
N GLU A 148 -13.53 1.58 -22.49
CA GLU A 148 -13.40 2.98 -22.06
C GLU A 148 -14.05 3.30 -20.69
N ASP A 149 -14.83 2.36 -20.15
CA ASP A 149 -15.51 2.49 -18.86
C ASP A 149 -14.79 1.76 -17.73
N ILE A 150 -13.66 1.10 -18.02
CA ILE A 150 -12.90 0.31 -17.05
C ILE A 150 -11.47 0.83 -16.96
N TYR A 151 -11.05 1.14 -15.75
CA TYR A 151 -9.67 1.41 -15.38
C TYR A 151 -9.16 0.28 -14.47
N VAL A 152 -7.92 -0.12 -14.68
CA VAL A 152 -7.21 -1.14 -13.88
C VAL A 152 -5.84 -0.61 -13.51
#